data_AF-A0A3D2R7P2-F1
#
_entry.id   AF-A0A3D2R7P2-F1
#
_cell.length_a   1.000
_cell.length_b   1.000
_cell.length_c   1.000
_cell.angle_alpha   90.00
_cell.angle_beta   90.00
_cell.angle_gamma   90.00
#
_symmetry.space_group_name_H-M   'P 1'
#
loop_
_entity.id
_entity.type
_entity.pdbx_description
1 polymer ?
#
loop_
_entity_poly.entity_id
_entity_poly.type
_entity_poly.pdbx_seq_one_letter_code
_entity_poly.pdbx_strand_id
1 'polypeptide(L)'
;QDVLRYALTANAPETKDNDFTWADFQARNNNELVAIFGNFINRVTVLTHKYYHGEIPTPNELLEEDQLILDQLQAYPKVIGDSIERYRFREAQSELINVARMGNKYLADAEPWKLIKSDPERTATILYIALQIAAALAVLSEPFLPFTSKKLKQSLGLDPLANPLNWAQIAESSTYLPKGHLIAQSPLLFRKIEDEEIELQRQKLAQTKMNNQPMDDNHTPQKELVNFDDFTKMDLRVGTILSAEKMPKANKLLVLKVDVGVDQRTIVSGIAEHFSPEEIIGKQVCVLLNLAPRAIRGTESQGMILMAEDADGALRFVAPEQAIKAGSTIR
;
A
#
# COMPACT_ATOMS: atom_id res chain seq x y z
N GLN A 1 3.56 -5.59 5.31
CA GLN A 1 4.51 -5.97 4.24
C GLN A 1 4.87 -7.45 4.34
N ASP A 2 5.31 -7.94 5.50
CA ASP A 2 5.59 -9.38 5.69
C ASP A 2 4.41 -10.31 5.45
N VAL A 3 3.20 -9.95 5.91
CA VAL A 3 2.00 -10.77 5.66
C VAL A 3 1.75 -10.99 4.15
N LEU A 4 2.01 -9.96 3.33
CA LEU A 4 1.86 -10.07 1.88
C LEU A 4 2.95 -10.96 1.27
N ARG A 5 4.21 -10.78 1.68
CA ARG A 5 5.33 -11.66 1.25
C ARG A 5 5.01 -13.12 1.56
N TYR A 6 4.53 -13.38 2.78
CA TYR A 6 4.19 -14.70 3.26
C TYR A 6 3.04 -15.34 2.47
N ALA A 7 1.94 -14.61 2.30
CA ALA A 7 0.76 -15.12 1.58
C ALA A 7 1.06 -15.38 0.10
N LEU A 8 1.81 -14.48 -0.56
CA LEU A 8 2.21 -14.68 -1.95
C LEU A 8 3.19 -15.83 -2.11
N THR A 9 4.13 -16.02 -1.18
CA THR A 9 5.07 -17.14 -1.21
C THR A 9 4.35 -18.47 -0.95
N ALA A 10 3.40 -18.51 0.00
CA ALA A 10 2.56 -19.69 0.26
C ALA A 10 1.76 -20.15 -0.97
N ASN A 11 1.41 -19.19 -1.83
CA ASN A 11 0.62 -19.38 -3.03
C ASN A 11 1.44 -19.19 -4.33
N ALA A 12 2.77 -19.26 -4.25
CA ALA A 12 3.63 -19.01 -5.41
C ALA A 12 3.31 -19.99 -6.57
N PRO A 13 3.19 -19.50 -7.82
CA PRO A 13 2.91 -20.34 -8.97
C PRO A 13 4.18 -21.10 -9.43
N GLU A 14 4.54 -22.15 -8.70
CA GLU A 14 5.76 -22.94 -8.97
C GLU A 14 5.58 -23.93 -10.13
N THR A 15 4.46 -24.65 -10.16
CA THR A 15 4.19 -25.70 -11.17
C THR A 15 3.01 -25.38 -12.07
N LYS A 16 2.17 -24.41 -11.68
CA LYS A 16 0.96 -23.97 -12.37
C LYS A 16 0.55 -22.59 -11.87
N ASP A 17 -0.29 -21.92 -12.63
CA ASP A 17 -0.89 -20.64 -12.23
C ASP A 17 -1.70 -20.80 -10.94
N ASN A 18 -1.63 -19.76 -10.09
CA ASN A 18 -2.41 -19.65 -8.87
C ASN A 18 -3.08 -18.28 -8.81
N ASP A 19 -4.31 -18.27 -8.31
CA ASP A 19 -5.07 -17.05 -8.09
C ASP A 19 -4.85 -16.53 -6.67
N PHE A 20 -4.69 -15.22 -6.54
CA PHE A 20 -4.76 -14.57 -5.23
C PHE A 20 -6.23 -14.46 -4.80
N THR A 21 -6.55 -14.95 -3.60
CA THR A 21 -7.83 -14.67 -2.96
C THR A 21 -7.62 -13.97 -1.62
N TRP A 22 -8.49 -13.01 -1.31
CA TRP A 22 -8.48 -12.34 -0.01
C TRP A 22 -8.76 -13.28 1.15
N ALA A 23 -9.54 -14.35 0.91
CA ALA A 23 -9.83 -15.37 1.91
C ALA A 23 -8.55 -16.16 2.26
N ASP A 24 -7.78 -16.58 1.26
CA ASP A 24 -6.51 -17.28 1.48
C ASP A 24 -5.49 -16.36 2.16
N PHE A 25 -5.39 -15.09 1.73
CA PHE A 25 -4.53 -14.11 2.37
C PHE A 25 -4.84 -13.96 3.88
N GLN A 26 -6.11 -13.82 4.22
CA GLN A 26 -6.57 -13.73 5.60
C GLN A 26 -6.30 -15.02 6.38
N ALA A 27 -6.58 -16.18 5.78
CA ALA A 27 -6.36 -17.49 6.39
C ALA A 27 -4.88 -17.75 6.69
N ARG A 28 -3.97 -17.44 5.74
CA ARG A 28 -2.52 -17.57 5.95
C ARG A 28 -2.02 -16.68 7.09
N ASN A 29 -2.54 -15.45 7.19
CA ASN A 29 -2.21 -14.58 8.32
C ASN A 29 -2.74 -15.14 9.65
N ASN A 30 -4.05 -15.39 9.73
CA ASN A 30 -4.71 -15.68 11.00
C ASN A 30 -4.38 -17.08 11.52
N ASN A 31 -4.32 -18.07 10.64
CA ASN A 31 -4.16 -19.47 11.04
C ASN A 31 -2.69 -19.90 11.15
N GLU A 32 -1.77 -19.25 10.43
CA GLU A 32 -0.35 -19.62 10.47
C GLU A 32 0.48 -18.55 11.19
N LEU A 33 0.49 -17.31 10.70
CA LEU A 33 1.31 -16.26 11.32
C LEU A 33 0.83 -15.92 12.73
N VAL A 34 -0.47 -15.73 12.95
CA VAL A 34 -1.01 -15.39 14.27
C VAL A 34 -1.10 -16.65 15.15
N ALA A 35 -1.84 -17.68 14.72
CA ALA A 35 -2.16 -18.81 15.57
C ALA A 35 -1.01 -19.81 15.81
N ILE A 36 0.00 -19.85 14.92
CA ILE A 36 1.15 -20.76 15.08
C ILE A 36 2.41 -19.99 15.46
N PHE A 37 2.95 -19.16 14.55
CA PHE A 37 4.22 -18.47 14.76
C PHE A 37 4.11 -17.47 15.92
N GLY A 38 3.18 -16.52 15.81
CA GLY A 38 2.97 -15.47 16.80
C GLY A 38 2.58 -16.03 18.16
N ASN A 39 1.70 -17.03 18.18
CA ASN A 39 1.29 -17.71 19.42
C ASN A 39 2.48 -18.37 20.14
N PHE A 40 3.36 -19.08 19.42
CA PHE A 40 4.54 -19.69 20.02
C PHE A 40 5.44 -18.64 20.69
N ILE A 41 5.84 -17.62 19.93
CA ILE A 41 6.71 -16.56 20.44
C ILE A 41 6.06 -15.85 21.64
N ASN A 42 4.77 -15.51 21.54
CA ASN A 42 4.06 -14.85 22.63
C ASN A 42 4.06 -15.71 23.90
N ARG A 43 3.78 -17.02 23.80
CA ARG A 43 3.78 -17.95 24.94
C ARG A 43 5.17 -18.00 25.58
N VAL A 44 6.23 -18.18 24.79
CA VAL A 44 7.60 -18.25 25.30
C VAL A 44 7.97 -16.96 26.03
N THR A 45 7.75 -15.80 25.41
CA THR A 45 8.14 -14.52 26.01
C THR A 45 7.30 -14.20 27.25
N VAL A 46 5.99 -14.41 27.23
CA VAL A 46 5.11 -14.15 28.38
C VAL A 46 5.48 -15.04 29.57
N LEU A 47 5.70 -16.35 29.35
CA LEU A 47 6.07 -17.26 30.43
C LEU A 47 7.47 -16.94 30.98
N THR A 48 8.41 -16.57 30.12
CA THR A 48 9.76 -16.16 30.55
C THR A 48 9.73 -14.90 31.41
N HIS A 49 8.97 -13.87 31.00
CA HIS A 49 8.78 -12.67 31.84
C HIS A 49 8.05 -12.96 33.14
N LYS A 50 7.03 -13.82 33.09
CA LYS A 50 6.21 -14.16 34.25
C LYS A 50 6.97 -14.93 35.32
N TYR A 51 7.84 -15.86 34.93
CA TYR A 51 8.50 -16.78 35.87
C TYR A 51 9.97 -16.44 36.13
N TYR A 52 10.63 -15.79 35.19
CA TYR A 52 12.07 -15.53 35.22
C TYR A 52 12.41 -14.06 34.94
N HIS A 53 11.44 -13.15 35.03
CA HIS A 53 11.64 -11.70 34.87
C HIS A 53 12.30 -11.28 33.54
N GLY A 54 12.14 -12.09 32.50
CA GLY A 54 12.72 -11.85 31.18
C GLY A 54 14.17 -12.32 31.06
N GLU A 55 14.71 -12.95 32.10
CA GLU A 55 16.01 -13.59 32.08
C GLU A 55 15.90 -15.01 31.56
N ILE A 56 16.83 -15.42 30.71
CA ILE A 56 16.88 -16.78 30.19
C ILE A 56 17.30 -17.72 31.33
N PRO A 57 16.44 -18.69 31.69
CA PRO A 57 16.69 -19.54 32.85
C PRO A 57 17.87 -20.47 32.62
N THR A 58 18.48 -20.94 33.71
CA THR A 58 19.52 -21.97 33.64
C THR A 58 18.87 -23.34 33.46
N PRO A 59 19.17 -24.08 32.37
CA PRO A 59 18.63 -25.43 32.21
C PRO A 59 19.28 -26.40 33.19
N ASN A 60 18.50 -27.38 33.66
CA ASN A 60 18.99 -28.59 34.30
C ASN A 60 19.32 -29.65 33.22
N GLU A 61 19.57 -30.90 33.64
CA GLU A 61 19.82 -32.04 32.75
C GLU A 61 18.75 -32.16 31.66
N LEU A 62 19.21 -32.36 30.42
CA LEU A 62 18.33 -32.51 29.25
C LEU A 62 17.79 -33.93 29.22
N LEU A 63 16.49 -34.06 29.06
CA LEU A 63 15.85 -35.35 28.80
C LEU A 63 16.06 -35.76 27.34
N GLU A 64 15.81 -37.03 27.03
CA GLU A 64 15.90 -37.53 25.65
C GLU A 64 14.97 -36.76 24.69
N GLU A 65 13.77 -36.40 25.15
CA GLU A 65 12.83 -35.57 24.40
C GLU A 65 13.36 -34.16 24.11
N ASP A 66 14.15 -33.58 25.02
CA ASP A 66 14.76 -32.26 24.85
C ASP A 66 15.85 -32.30 23.79
N GLN A 67 16.71 -33.32 23.87
CA GLN A 67 17.78 -33.52 22.92
C GLN A 67 17.22 -33.74 21.52
N LEU A 68 16.16 -34.55 21.39
CA LEU A 68 15.50 -34.78 20.12
C LEU A 68 14.94 -33.50 19.49
N ILE A 69 14.41 -32.57 20.29
CA ILE A 69 13.95 -31.27 19.81
C ILE A 69 15.11 -30.40 19.32
N LEU A 70 16.22 -30.38 20.04
CA LEU A 70 17.42 -29.62 19.66
C LEU A 70 18.06 -30.19 18.38
N ASP A 71 18.14 -31.52 18.25
CA ASP A 71 18.66 -32.20 17.06
C ASP A 71 17.77 -31.92 15.84
N GLN A 72 16.45 -31.97 16.01
CA GLN A 72 15.50 -31.58 14.95
C GLN A 72 15.69 -30.12 14.56
N LEU A 73 15.88 -29.22 15.53
CA LEU A 73 16.09 -27.80 15.28
C LEU A 73 17.32 -27.54 14.39
N GLN A 74 18.42 -28.27 14.64
CA GLN A 74 19.66 -28.17 13.87
C GLN A 74 19.53 -28.66 12.42
N ALA A 75 18.55 -29.52 12.12
CA ALA A 75 18.32 -30.00 10.76
C ALA A 75 17.58 -28.99 9.86
N TYR A 76 16.75 -28.10 10.45
CA TYR A 76 15.91 -27.18 9.67
C TYR A 76 16.65 -26.21 8.74
N PRO A 77 17.81 -25.61 9.10
CA PRO A 77 18.57 -24.79 8.16
C PRO A 77 18.83 -25.49 6.84
N LYS A 78 19.20 -26.78 6.87
CA LYS A 78 19.44 -27.58 5.67
C LYS A 78 18.14 -27.89 4.93
N VAL A 79 17.10 -28.32 5.65
CA VAL A 79 15.79 -28.67 5.05
C VAL A 79 15.16 -27.47 4.32
N ILE A 80 15.18 -26.30 4.96
CA ILE A 80 14.66 -25.06 4.38
C ILE A 80 15.58 -24.59 3.24
N GLY A 81 16.90 -24.62 3.45
CA GLY A 81 17.91 -24.22 2.46
C GLY A 81 17.84 -25.02 1.17
N ASP A 82 17.83 -26.35 1.25
CA ASP A 82 17.72 -27.27 0.11
C ASP A 82 16.43 -27.01 -0.70
N SER A 83 15.36 -26.57 -0.05
CA SER A 83 14.09 -26.22 -0.71
C SER A 83 14.19 -24.89 -1.45
N ILE A 84 14.80 -23.87 -0.82
CA ILE A 84 15.07 -22.57 -1.44
C ILE A 84 15.99 -22.74 -2.67
N GLU A 85 17.09 -23.49 -2.54
CA GLU A 85 18.06 -23.71 -3.63
C GLU A 85 17.44 -24.44 -4.84
N ARG A 86 16.38 -25.21 -4.61
CA ARG A 86 15.63 -25.92 -5.65
C ARG A 86 14.36 -25.20 -6.07
N TYR A 87 14.21 -23.92 -5.73
CA TYR A 87 13.06 -23.07 -6.06
C TYR A 87 11.70 -23.58 -5.54
N ARG A 88 11.69 -24.40 -4.49
CA ARG A 88 10.49 -24.87 -3.78
C ARG A 88 10.19 -23.99 -2.58
N PHE A 89 9.81 -22.74 -2.83
CA PHE A 89 9.58 -21.72 -1.81
C PHE A 89 8.37 -22.03 -0.92
N ARG A 90 7.32 -22.65 -1.48
CA ARG A 90 6.14 -23.09 -0.72
C ARG A 90 6.49 -24.13 0.33
N GLU A 91 7.30 -25.10 -0.07
CA GLU A 91 7.84 -26.13 0.83
C GLU A 91 8.73 -25.51 1.89
N ALA A 92 9.70 -24.67 1.48
CA ALA A 92 10.60 -24.00 2.41
C ALA A 92 9.85 -23.17 3.47
N GLN A 93 8.81 -22.42 3.07
CA GLN A 93 7.99 -21.65 4.00
C GLN A 93 7.14 -22.55 4.91
N SER A 94 6.62 -23.66 4.40
CA SER A 94 5.91 -24.65 5.22
C SER A 94 6.82 -25.22 6.30
N GLU A 95 8.08 -25.51 5.97
CA GLU A 95 9.07 -26.01 6.92
C GLU A 95 9.44 -24.98 7.99
N LEU A 96 9.52 -23.69 7.64
CA LEU A 96 9.66 -22.62 8.65
C LEU A 96 8.50 -22.65 9.67
N ILE A 97 7.26 -22.82 9.21
CA ILE A 97 6.11 -22.93 10.12
C ILE A 97 6.16 -24.21 10.94
N ASN A 98 6.69 -25.32 10.39
CA ASN A 98 6.87 -26.56 11.13
C ASN A 98 7.80 -26.39 12.34
N VAL A 99 8.83 -25.53 12.25
CA VAL A 99 9.65 -25.15 13.42
C VAL A 99 8.78 -24.56 14.54
N ALA A 100 7.87 -23.63 14.21
CA ALA A 100 6.96 -23.03 15.19
C ALA A 100 5.90 -24.02 15.69
N ARG A 101 5.43 -24.96 14.85
CA ARG A 101 4.53 -26.05 15.28
C ARG A 101 5.23 -26.98 16.26
N MET A 102 6.48 -27.35 15.99
CA MET A 102 7.32 -28.15 16.88
C MET A 102 7.46 -27.48 18.25
N GLY A 103 7.79 -26.18 18.29
CA GLY A 103 7.86 -25.44 19.54
C GLY A 103 6.52 -25.35 20.30
N ASN A 104 5.41 -25.12 19.58
CA ASN A 104 4.07 -25.14 20.19
C ASN A 104 3.73 -26.49 20.80
N LYS A 105 4.04 -27.58 20.09
CA LYS A 105 3.84 -28.96 20.55
C LYS A 105 4.68 -29.26 21.78
N TYR A 106 5.98 -28.92 21.75
CA TYR A 106 6.86 -29.09 22.90
C TYR A 106 6.32 -28.40 24.16
N LEU A 107 5.87 -27.14 24.05
CA LEU A 107 5.23 -26.44 25.17
C LEU A 107 3.89 -27.04 25.57
N ALA A 108 3.11 -27.58 24.63
CA ALA A 108 1.82 -28.19 24.89
C ALA A 108 1.96 -29.51 25.65
N ASP A 109 2.91 -30.35 25.25
CA ASP A 109 3.16 -31.65 25.85
C ASP A 109 3.80 -31.50 27.24
N ALA A 110 4.70 -30.52 27.43
CA ALA A 110 5.41 -30.30 28.69
C ALA A 110 4.64 -29.45 29.73
N GLU A 111 3.61 -28.71 29.31
CA GLU A 111 2.74 -27.87 30.16
C GLU A 111 3.45 -27.02 31.25
N PRO A 112 4.46 -26.19 30.92
CA PRO A 112 5.26 -25.45 31.90
C PRO A 112 4.45 -24.54 32.83
N TRP A 113 3.28 -24.06 32.40
CA TRP A 113 2.39 -23.23 33.24
C TRP A 113 1.76 -24.00 34.41
N LYS A 114 1.66 -25.33 34.31
CA LYS A 114 1.28 -26.21 35.42
C LYS A 114 2.53 -26.63 36.18
N LEU A 115 3.56 -27.04 35.45
CA LEU A 115 4.77 -27.65 36.00
C LEU A 115 5.56 -26.72 36.92
N ILE A 116 5.53 -25.39 36.68
CA ILE A 116 6.22 -24.40 37.52
C ILE A 116 5.89 -24.51 39.02
N LYS A 117 4.74 -25.08 39.39
CA LYS A 117 4.32 -25.25 40.78
C LYS A 117 4.94 -26.47 41.47
N SER A 118 5.27 -27.50 40.71
CA SER A 118 5.77 -28.79 41.23
C SER A 118 7.24 -29.02 40.92
N ASP A 119 7.69 -28.58 39.74
CA ASP A 119 9.06 -28.76 39.26
C ASP A 119 9.54 -27.48 38.52
N PRO A 120 10.02 -26.47 39.27
CA PRO A 120 10.54 -25.23 38.71
C PRO A 120 11.82 -25.42 37.88
N GLU A 121 12.61 -26.46 38.19
CA GLU A 121 13.86 -26.76 37.49
C GLU A 121 13.59 -27.34 36.11
N ARG A 122 12.64 -28.28 35.99
CA ARG A 122 12.21 -28.78 34.68
C ARG A 122 11.57 -27.66 33.85
N THR A 123 10.80 -26.78 34.49
CA THR A 123 10.21 -25.60 33.80
C THR A 123 11.29 -24.67 33.24
N ALA A 124 12.40 -24.50 33.96
CA ALA A 124 13.55 -23.71 33.52
C ALA A 124 14.17 -24.33 32.25
N THR A 125 14.39 -25.64 32.21
CA THR A 125 14.89 -26.33 31.01
C THR A 125 13.95 -26.19 29.82
N ILE A 126 12.63 -26.37 30.02
CA ILE A 126 11.63 -26.26 28.96
C ILE A 126 11.62 -24.85 28.34
N LEU A 127 11.59 -23.80 29.16
CA LEU A 127 11.61 -22.44 28.64
C LEU A 127 12.96 -22.07 28.03
N TYR A 128 14.07 -22.59 28.57
CA TYR A 128 15.39 -22.43 27.97
C TYR A 128 15.41 -22.97 26.53
N ILE A 129 14.93 -24.18 26.30
CA ILE A 129 14.86 -24.80 24.96
C ILE A 129 13.89 -24.03 24.05
N ALA A 130 12.73 -23.64 24.57
CA ALA A 130 11.75 -22.88 23.80
C ALA A 130 12.30 -21.52 23.32
N LEU A 131 13.19 -20.89 24.11
CA LEU A 131 13.91 -19.68 23.72
C LEU A 131 14.96 -19.96 22.63
N GLN A 132 15.63 -21.11 22.63
CA GLN A 132 16.53 -21.49 21.53
C GLN A 132 15.76 -21.68 20.22
N ILE A 133 14.56 -22.29 20.27
CA ILE A 133 13.66 -22.39 19.11
C ILE A 133 13.23 -21.00 18.64
N ALA A 134 12.90 -20.08 19.56
CA ALA A 134 12.54 -18.71 19.22
C ALA A 134 13.70 -17.96 18.53
N ALA A 135 14.94 -18.15 18.98
CA ALA A 135 16.13 -17.58 18.35
C ALA A 135 16.35 -18.14 16.94
N ALA A 136 16.20 -19.45 16.75
CA ALA A 136 16.28 -20.07 15.43
C ALA A 136 15.19 -19.54 14.49
N LEU A 137 13.94 -19.41 14.94
CA LEU A 137 12.86 -18.79 14.17
C LEU A 137 13.17 -17.34 13.78
N ALA A 138 13.82 -16.57 14.66
CA ALA A 138 14.23 -15.20 14.37
C ALA A 138 15.20 -15.13 13.18
N VAL A 139 16.07 -16.13 13.02
CA VAL A 139 17.08 -16.19 11.95
C VAL A 139 16.51 -16.85 10.68
N LEU A 140 15.86 -18.00 10.82
CA LEU A 140 15.32 -18.78 9.70
C LEU A 140 14.16 -18.09 8.98
N SER A 141 13.42 -17.21 9.67
CA SER A 141 12.32 -16.46 9.07
C SER A 141 12.75 -15.33 8.15
N GLU A 142 14.02 -14.90 8.19
CA GLU A 142 14.51 -13.72 7.48
C GLU A 142 14.23 -13.70 5.96
N PRO A 143 14.41 -14.80 5.19
CA PRO A 143 14.12 -14.81 3.76
C PRO A 143 12.65 -14.54 3.43
N PHE A 144 11.75 -14.95 4.33
CA PHE A 144 10.29 -14.88 4.14
C PHE A 144 9.68 -13.63 4.78
N LEU A 145 10.14 -13.30 6.00
CA LEU A 145 9.57 -12.32 6.92
C LEU A 145 10.69 -11.40 7.50
N PRO A 146 11.38 -10.61 6.67
CA PRO A 146 12.55 -9.84 7.11
C PRO A 146 12.26 -8.84 8.23
N PHE A 147 11.07 -8.22 8.25
CA PHE A 147 10.72 -7.24 9.28
C PHE A 147 10.39 -7.91 10.61
N THR A 148 9.66 -9.03 10.59
CA THR A 148 9.39 -9.85 11.78
C THR A 148 10.68 -10.48 12.30
N SER A 149 11.55 -10.98 11.43
CA SER A 149 12.87 -11.50 11.79
C SER A 149 13.65 -10.45 12.59
N LYS A 150 13.79 -9.23 12.03
CA LYS A 150 14.46 -8.10 12.71
C LYS A 150 13.80 -7.77 14.06
N LYS A 151 12.46 -7.67 14.09
CA LYS A 151 11.71 -7.36 15.31
C LYS A 151 11.92 -8.42 16.39
N LEU A 152 11.97 -9.69 16.00
CA LEU A 152 12.17 -10.81 16.92
C LEU A 152 13.62 -10.87 17.41
N LYS A 153 14.61 -10.64 16.54
CA LYS A 153 16.03 -10.51 16.93
C LYS A 153 16.22 -9.41 17.97
N GLN A 154 15.57 -8.26 17.77
CA GLN A 154 15.56 -7.17 18.74
C GLN A 154 14.91 -7.56 20.07
N SER A 155 13.73 -8.18 20.04
CA SER A 155 13.04 -8.56 21.29
C SER A 155 13.77 -9.65 22.07
N LEU A 156 14.47 -10.55 21.38
CA LEU A 156 15.30 -11.58 22.01
C LEU A 156 16.68 -11.05 22.42
N GLY A 157 16.99 -9.77 22.17
CA GLY A 157 18.29 -9.19 22.50
C GLY A 157 19.44 -9.83 21.71
N LEU A 158 19.22 -10.23 20.46
CA LEU A 158 20.26 -10.81 19.60
C LEU A 158 21.21 -9.74 19.01
N ASP A 159 20.72 -8.52 18.79
CA ASP A 159 21.50 -7.42 18.19
C ASP A 159 22.78 -7.05 18.99
N PRO A 160 22.78 -7.02 20.34
CA PRO A 160 23.98 -6.72 21.14
C PRO A 160 24.99 -7.87 21.25
N LEU A 161 24.70 -9.07 20.72
CA LEU A 161 25.63 -10.19 20.81
C LEU A 161 26.85 -9.94 19.91
N ALA A 162 28.04 -10.28 20.41
CA ALA A 162 29.31 -10.03 19.73
C ALA A 162 29.40 -10.69 18.34
N ASN A 163 28.68 -11.79 18.12
CA ASN A 163 28.58 -12.47 16.83
C ASN A 163 27.10 -12.58 16.42
N PRO A 164 26.69 -12.00 15.28
CA PRO A 164 25.32 -12.07 14.81
C PRO A 164 24.96 -13.51 14.44
N LEU A 165 23.84 -13.98 15.01
CA LEU A 165 23.35 -15.33 14.78
C LEU A 165 22.96 -15.54 13.31
N ASN A 166 23.48 -16.59 12.67
CA ASN A 166 23.21 -16.93 11.27
C ASN A 166 22.85 -18.41 11.10
N TRP A 167 22.47 -18.79 9.87
CA TRP A 167 21.98 -20.14 9.56
C TRP A 167 22.99 -21.26 9.87
N ALA A 168 24.28 -21.03 9.64
CA ALA A 168 25.31 -22.02 9.96
C ALA A 168 25.40 -22.27 11.47
N GLN A 169 25.32 -21.22 12.27
CA GLN A 169 25.32 -21.36 13.73
C GLN A 169 24.09 -22.11 14.25
N ILE A 170 22.92 -21.96 13.60
CA ILE A 170 21.73 -22.77 13.92
C ILE A 170 21.96 -24.25 13.59
N ALA A 171 22.73 -24.56 12.55
CA ALA A 171 23.03 -25.96 12.19
C ALA A 171 24.10 -26.61 13.09
N GLU A 172 25.02 -25.80 13.64
CA GLU A 172 26.22 -26.30 14.33
C GLU A 172 26.12 -26.26 15.87
N SER A 173 25.20 -25.49 16.44
CA SER A 173 25.03 -25.32 17.88
C SER A 173 23.61 -25.65 18.32
N SER A 174 23.40 -25.94 19.60
CA SER A 174 22.08 -26.06 20.24
C SER A 174 21.80 -24.93 21.23
N THR A 175 22.80 -24.09 21.48
CA THR A 175 22.74 -22.93 22.37
C THR A 175 23.12 -21.68 21.60
N TYR A 176 22.18 -20.76 21.46
CA TYR A 176 22.34 -19.48 20.78
C TYR A 176 22.18 -18.30 21.75
N LEU A 177 21.21 -18.45 22.65
CA LEU A 177 20.95 -17.50 23.71
C LEU A 177 21.53 -18.03 25.03
N PRO A 178 22.52 -17.34 25.63
CA PRO A 178 23.13 -17.80 26.86
C PRO A 178 22.16 -17.67 28.04
N LYS A 179 22.35 -18.52 29.06
CA LYS A 179 21.66 -18.35 30.35
C LYS A 179 21.99 -16.98 30.95
N GLY A 180 21.03 -16.39 31.65
CA GLY A 180 21.19 -15.05 32.24
C GLY A 180 21.04 -13.89 31.26
N HIS A 181 20.89 -14.17 29.96
CA HIS A 181 20.58 -13.15 28.96
C HIS A 181 19.20 -12.54 29.20
N LEU A 182 19.03 -11.24 28.95
CA LEU A 182 17.75 -10.56 29.10
C LEU A 182 17.05 -10.41 27.75
N ILE A 183 15.81 -10.88 27.68
CA ILE A 183 14.92 -10.61 26.56
C ILE A 183 14.05 -9.39 26.88
N ALA A 184 13.77 -8.57 25.88
CA ALA A 184 12.80 -7.50 25.99
C ALA A 184 11.37 -8.07 26.10
N GLN A 185 10.41 -7.21 26.44
CA GLN A 185 9.00 -7.54 26.28
C GLN A 185 8.73 -7.79 24.79
N SER A 186 8.14 -8.94 24.45
CA SER A 186 7.86 -9.24 23.05
C SER A 186 6.76 -8.31 22.55
N PRO A 187 6.99 -7.60 21.44
CA PRO A 187 5.90 -6.91 20.77
C PRO A 187 4.97 -7.94 20.12
N LEU A 188 3.70 -7.58 19.95
CA LEU A 188 2.77 -8.38 19.13
C LEU A 188 3.35 -8.49 17.71
N LEU A 189 3.75 -9.69 17.29
CA LEU A 189 4.40 -9.91 16.00
C LEU A 189 3.42 -9.76 14.84
N PHE A 190 2.24 -10.36 15.00
CA PHE A 190 1.19 -10.37 13.99
C PHE A 190 -0.14 -10.02 14.64
N ARG A 191 -0.94 -9.23 13.93
CA ARG A 191 -2.33 -8.95 14.32
C ARG A 191 -3.26 -9.80 13.46
N LYS A 192 -4.39 -10.18 14.04
CA LYS A 192 -5.47 -10.77 13.26
C LYS A 192 -5.96 -9.75 12.22
N ILE A 193 -6.32 -10.24 11.06
CA ILE A 193 -6.97 -9.48 10.00
C ILE A 193 -8.45 -9.81 10.07
N GLU A 194 -9.26 -8.81 10.38
CA GLU A 194 -10.71 -8.96 10.48
C GLU A 194 -11.39 -8.80 9.12
N ASP A 195 -12.60 -9.34 9.00
CA ASP A 195 -13.37 -9.37 7.75
C ASP A 195 -13.65 -7.95 7.22
N GLU A 196 -13.90 -7.00 8.13
CA GLU A 196 -14.12 -5.58 7.80
C GLU A 196 -12.92 -4.96 7.08
N GLU A 197 -11.70 -5.34 7.46
CA GLU A 197 -10.48 -4.84 6.84
C GLU A 197 -10.32 -5.40 5.43
N ILE A 198 -10.66 -6.68 5.23
CA ILE A 198 -10.66 -7.31 3.90
C ILE A 198 -11.68 -6.63 2.99
N GLU A 199 -12.88 -6.38 3.51
CA GLU A 199 -13.94 -5.73 2.74
C GLU A 199 -13.56 -4.30 2.36
N LEU A 200 -12.92 -3.56 3.26
CA LEU A 200 -12.39 -2.23 2.96
C LEU A 200 -11.36 -2.28 1.79
N GLN A 201 -10.48 -3.28 1.75
CA GLN A 201 -9.53 -3.42 0.63
C GLN A 201 -10.23 -3.81 -0.68
N ARG A 202 -11.25 -4.67 -0.62
CA ARG A 202 -12.07 -5.03 -1.78
C ARG A 202 -12.78 -3.82 -2.38
N GLN A 203 -13.36 -2.97 -1.53
CA GLN A 203 -14.01 -1.73 -1.95
C GLN A 203 -13.03 -0.75 -2.60
N LYS A 204 -11.83 -0.60 -2.02
CA LYS A 204 -10.77 0.22 -2.63
C LYS A 204 -10.39 -0.26 -4.03
N LEU A 205 -10.21 -1.57 -4.21
CA LEU A 205 -9.91 -2.15 -5.53
C LEU A 205 -11.05 -1.94 -6.53
N ALA A 206 -12.30 -2.11 -6.08
CA ALA A 206 -13.48 -1.86 -6.92
C ALA A 206 -13.54 -0.39 -7.36
N GLN A 207 -13.29 0.55 -6.45
CA GLN A 207 -13.27 1.98 -6.75
C GLN A 207 -12.13 2.36 -7.70
N THR A 208 -10.92 1.79 -7.52
CA THR A 208 -9.82 1.97 -8.48
C THR A 208 -10.19 1.45 -9.86
N LYS A 209 -10.89 0.31 -9.95
CA LYS A 209 -11.37 -0.24 -11.23
C LYS A 209 -12.40 0.69 -11.90
N MET A 210 -13.28 1.33 -11.13
CA MET A 210 -14.23 2.32 -11.67
C MET A 210 -13.52 3.59 -12.15
N ASN A 211 -12.51 4.07 -11.42
CA ASN A 211 -11.73 5.24 -11.83
C ASN A 211 -10.81 4.99 -13.04
N ASN A 212 -10.40 3.73 -13.27
CA ASN A 212 -9.55 3.33 -14.39
C ASN A 212 -10.34 2.75 -15.57
N GLN A 213 -11.67 2.70 -15.50
CA GLN A 213 -12.44 2.51 -16.72
C GLN A 213 -12.19 3.73 -17.60
N PRO A 214 -11.80 3.56 -18.89
CA PRO A 214 -11.84 4.68 -19.81
C PRO A 214 -13.27 5.21 -19.72
N MET A 215 -13.41 6.51 -19.42
CA MET A 215 -14.68 7.19 -19.63
C MET A 215 -15.08 6.83 -21.05
N ASP A 216 -16.21 6.15 -21.18
CA ASP A 216 -16.79 5.91 -22.50
C ASP A 216 -16.92 7.30 -23.11
N ASP A 217 -16.20 7.51 -24.21
CA ASP A 217 -16.04 8.78 -24.90
C ASP A 217 -17.40 9.07 -25.56
N ASN A 218 -18.39 9.40 -24.72
CA ASN A 218 -19.75 9.79 -25.09
C ASN A 218 -19.67 11.21 -25.66
N HIS A 219 -18.93 11.34 -26.77
CA HIS A 219 -18.94 12.55 -27.58
C HIS A 219 -20.37 12.77 -28.06
N THR A 220 -20.85 14.00 -27.93
CA THR A 220 -22.13 14.37 -28.52
C THR A 220 -22.12 13.99 -30.02
N PRO A 221 -23.22 13.40 -30.54
CA PRO A 221 -23.30 13.03 -31.96
C PRO A 221 -22.93 14.22 -32.85
N GLN A 222 -22.23 13.94 -33.94
CA GLN A 222 -21.86 14.97 -34.91
C GLN A 222 -23.12 15.74 -35.36
N LYS A 223 -23.06 17.07 -35.32
CA LYS A 223 -24.12 17.93 -35.87
C LYS A 223 -24.26 17.70 -37.37
N GLU A 224 -25.42 18.07 -37.93
CA GLU A 224 -25.65 18.04 -39.37
C GLU A 224 -24.54 18.76 -40.15
N LEU A 225 -24.21 18.24 -41.34
CA LEU A 225 -23.17 18.80 -42.19
C LEU A 225 -23.59 20.20 -42.67
N VAL A 226 -22.69 21.18 -42.53
CA VAL A 226 -22.84 22.53 -43.06
C VAL A 226 -21.92 22.72 -44.27
N ASN A 227 -22.27 23.67 -45.15
CA ASN A 227 -21.43 24.00 -46.29
C ASN A 227 -20.25 24.88 -45.86
N PHE A 228 -19.15 24.83 -46.61
CA PHE A 228 -17.96 25.67 -46.33
C PHE A 228 -18.30 27.16 -46.30
N ASP A 229 -19.25 27.61 -47.12
CA ASP A 229 -19.73 29.00 -47.12
C ASP A 229 -20.28 29.44 -45.77
N ASP A 230 -20.86 28.54 -44.97
CA ASP A 230 -21.36 28.89 -43.64
C ASP A 230 -20.22 29.14 -42.64
N PHE A 231 -19.10 28.41 -42.78
CA PHE A 231 -17.88 28.69 -42.00
C PHE A 231 -17.25 30.03 -42.40
N THR A 232 -17.14 30.33 -43.70
CA THR A 232 -16.56 31.60 -44.17
C THR A 232 -17.36 32.83 -43.74
N LYS A 233 -18.66 32.67 -43.44
CA LYS A 233 -19.49 33.74 -42.85
C LYS A 233 -19.11 34.04 -41.40
N MET A 234 -18.45 33.13 -40.66
CA MET A 234 -18.11 33.34 -39.25
C MET A 234 -16.82 34.18 -39.12
N ASP A 235 -16.85 35.26 -38.35
CA ASP A 235 -15.66 36.07 -38.03
C ASP A 235 -15.03 35.55 -36.73
N LEU A 236 -14.15 34.56 -36.86
CA LEU A 236 -13.39 33.96 -35.77
C LEU A 236 -12.00 34.56 -35.68
N ARG A 237 -11.62 35.06 -34.50
CA ARG A 237 -10.31 35.68 -34.27
C ARG A 237 -9.69 35.28 -32.95
N VAL A 238 -8.37 35.36 -32.87
CA VAL A 238 -7.64 35.28 -31.60
C VAL A 238 -7.71 36.64 -30.91
N GLY A 239 -8.29 36.69 -29.70
CA GLY A 239 -8.33 37.86 -28.84
C GLY A 239 -7.47 37.70 -27.58
N THR A 240 -7.04 38.80 -26.98
CA THR A 240 -6.30 38.83 -25.71
C THR A 240 -7.15 39.43 -24.60
N ILE A 241 -7.30 38.74 -23.48
CA ILE A 241 -8.08 39.24 -22.33
C ILE A 241 -7.29 40.36 -21.64
N LEU A 242 -7.85 41.56 -21.60
CA LEU A 242 -7.26 42.73 -20.95
C LEU A 242 -7.70 42.89 -19.50
N SER A 243 -8.99 42.61 -19.23
CA SER A 243 -9.54 42.65 -17.88
C SER A 243 -10.66 41.63 -17.73
N ALA A 244 -10.87 41.18 -16.50
CA ALA A 244 -11.92 40.26 -16.13
C ALA A 244 -12.52 40.67 -14.79
N GLU A 245 -13.84 40.70 -14.69
CA GLU A 245 -14.57 41.05 -13.47
C GLU A 245 -15.73 40.07 -13.25
N LYS A 246 -16.07 39.79 -11.99
CA LYS A 246 -17.27 39.00 -11.67
C LYS A 246 -18.52 39.82 -11.94
N MET A 247 -19.50 39.21 -12.60
CA MET A 247 -20.74 39.91 -12.89
C MET A 247 -21.57 40.15 -11.60
N PRO A 248 -22.03 41.38 -11.34
CA PRO A 248 -22.89 41.66 -10.20
C PRO A 248 -24.16 40.79 -10.22
N LYS A 249 -24.45 40.15 -9.09
CA LYS A 249 -25.62 39.27 -8.89
C LYS A 249 -25.63 37.99 -9.76
N ALA A 250 -24.52 37.59 -10.39
CA ALA A 250 -24.44 36.36 -11.18
C ALA A 250 -23.15 35.58 -10.94
N ASN A 251 -23.23 34.52 -10.12
CA ASN A 251 -22.05 33.77 -9.67
C ASN A 251 -21.34 32.96 -10.76
N LYS A 252 -22.02 32.71 -11.90
CA LYS A 252 -21.49 31.91 -13.02
C LYS A 252 -20.87 32.75 -14.14
N LEU A 253 -21.00 34.08 -14.10
CA LEU A 253 -20.63 34.95 -15.23
C LEU A 253 -19.42 35.82 -14.90
N LEU A 254 -18.49 35.91 -15.84
CA LEU A 254 -17.43 36.92 -15.89
C LEU A 254 -17.72 37.93 -17.01
N VAL A 255 -17.45 39.20 -16.74
CA VAL A 255 -17.42 40.28 -17.73
C VAL A 255 -15.97 40.51 -18.12
N LEU A 256 -15.67 40.27 -19.39
CA LEU A 256 -14.31 40.28 -19.94
C LEU A 256 -14.17 41.43 -20.92
N LYS A 257 -13.07 42.17 -20.85
CA LYS A 257 -12.66 43.09 -21.91
C LYS A 257 -11.58 42.42 -22.74
N VAL A 258 -11.85 42.21 -24.02
CA VAL A 258 -10.96 41.45 -24.92
C VAL A 258 -10.51 42.34 -26.07
N ASP A 259 -9.20 42.42 -26.28
CA ASP A 259 -8.61 43.02 -27.48
C ASP A 259 -8.70 42.03 -28.63
N VAL A 260 -9.45 42.38 -29.67
CA VAL A 260 -9.64 41.54 -30.87
C VAL A 260 -8.93 42.15 -32.08
N GLY A 261 -7.97 43.04 -31.84
CA GLY A 261 -7.09 43.69 -32.82
C GLY A 261 -7.74 44.81 -33.64
N VAL A 262 -9.04 44.71 -33.93
CA VAL A 262 -9.82 45.77 -34.61
C VAL A 262 -10.42 46.77 -33.62
N ASP A 263 -10.87 46.28 -32.47
CA ASP A 263 -11.44 47.05 -31.37
C ASP A 263 -11.28 46.28 -30.05
N GLN A 264 -11.77 46.87 -28.96
CA GLN A 264 -11.91 46.18 -27.67
C GLN A 264 -13.38 45.87 -27.43
N ARG A 265 -13.69 44.62 -27.12
CA ARG A 265 -15.07 44.17 -26.91
C ARG A 265 -15.32 43.72 -25.49
N THR A 266 -16.53 43.98 -25.02
CA THR A 266 -17.05 43.43 -23.78
C THR A 266 -17.74 42.10 -24.08
N ILE A 267 -17.27 41.02 -23.44
CA ILE A 267 -17.81 39.67 -23.60
C ILE A 267 -18.22 39.14 -22.22
N VAL A 268 -19.48 38.75 -22.10
CA VAL A 268 -19.99 38.11 -20.88
C VAL A 268 -19.93 36.60 -21.06
N SER A 269 -19.15 35.90 -20.25
CA SER A 269 -18.89 34.47 -20.39
C SER A 269 -19.22 33.68 -19.13
N GLY A 270 -19.80 32.48 -19.31
CA GLY A 270 -20.27 31.59 -18.23
C GLY A 270 -19.19 30.77 -17.54
N ILE A 271 -17.98 31.32 -17.38
CA ILE A 271 -16.78 30.57 -17.00
C ILE A 271 -16.34 30.80 -15.54
N ALA A 272 -17.13 31.51 -14.74
CA ALA A 272 -16.73 31.93 -13.38
C ALA A 272 -16.62 30.76 -12.38
N GLU A 273 -17.19 29.59 -12.69
CA GLU A 273 -17.06 28.37 -11.88
C GLU A 273 -15.74 27.62 -12.17
N HIS A 274 -15.09 27.89 -13.31
CA HIS A 274 -13.89 27.20 -13.76
C HIS A 274 -12.62 28.06 -13.69
N PHE A 275 -12.75 29.38 -13.67
CA PHE A 275 -11.63 30.31 -13.68
C PHE A 275 -11.87 31.50 -12.77
N SER A 276 -10.83 31.96 -12.06
CA SER A 276 -10.85 33.25 -11.38
C SER A 276 -10.50 34.40 -12.35
N PRO A 277 -11.00 35.63 -12.11
CA PRO A 277 -10.68 36.78 -12.95
C PRO A 277 -9.18 37.05 -13.10
N GLU A 278 -8.40 36.84 -12.04
CA GLU A 278 -6.97 37.14 -11.99
C GLU A 278 -6.15 36.18 -12.86
N GLU A 279 -6.60 34.93 -12.99
CA GLU A 279 -5.90 33.86 -13.72
C GLU A 279 -6.00 33.98 -15.25
N ILE A 280 -6.92 34.80 -15.75
CA ILE A 280 -7.26 34.82 -17.19
C ILE A 280 -6.80 36.09 -17.90
N ILE A 281 -6.39 37.13 -17.16
CA ILE A 281 -5.83 38.34 -17.73
C ILE A 281 -4.53 38.00 -18.48
N GLY A 282 -4.40 38.49 -19.71
CA GLY A 282 -3.26 38.24 -20.59
C GLY A 282 -3.34 36.95 -21.41
N LYS A 283 -4.31 36.06 -21.15
CA LYS A 283 -4.49 34.84 -21.96
C LYS A 283 -5.07 35.17 -23.35
N GLN A 284 -4.63 34.40 -24.34
CA GLN A 284 -5.21 34.43 -25.69
C GLN A 284 -6.35 33.43 -25.80
N VAL A 285 -7.42 33.82 -26.49
CA VAL A 285 -8.66 33.04 -26.62
C VAL A 285 -9.23 33.17 -28.02
N CYS A 286 -9.93 32.14 -28.50
CA CYS A 286 -10.70 32.19 -29.72
C CYS A 286 -12.04 32.90 -29.48
N VAL A 287 -12.37 33.89 -30.31
CA VAL A 287 -13.56 34.71 -30.20
C VAL A 287 -14.32 34.73 -31.52
N LEU A 288 -15.64 34.51 -31.45
CA LEU A 288 -16.57 34.74 -32.55
C LEU A 288 -17.16 36.16 -32.45
N LEU A 289 -16.93 36.98 -33.46
CA LEU A 289 -17.19 38.43 -33.43
C LEU A 289 -18.47 38.87 -34.11
N ASN A 290 -18.97 38.13 -35.09
CA ASN A 290 -20.07 38.58 -35.93
C ASN A 290 -21.44 38.01 -35.53
N LEU A 291 -21.59 37.59 -34.27
CA LEU A 291 -22.91 37.37 -33.67
C LEU A 291 -23.57 38.71 -33.31
N ALA A 292 -24.90 38.77 -33.43
CA ALA A 292 -25.65 39.92 -32.94
C ALA A 292 -25.41 40.13 -31.43
N PRO A 293 -25.10 41.36 -30.97
CA PRO A 293 -24.93 41.64 -29.56
C PRO A 293 -26.14 41.20 -28.74
N ARG A 294 -25.89 40.66 -27.55
CA ARG A 294 -26.94 40.22 -26.62
C ARG A 294 -26.74 40.84 -25.25
N ALA A 295 -27.80 41.45 -24.72
CA ALA A 295 -27.81 41.91 -23.33
C ALA A 295 -27.93 40.71 -22.39
N ILE A 296 -26.87 40.45 -21.62
CA ILE A 296 -26.84 39.41 -20.59
C ILE A 296 -26.82 40.14 -19.25
N ARG A 297 -27.91 40.05 -18.49
CA ARG A 297 -28.07 40.68 -17.16
C ARG A 297 -27.69 42.17 -17.12
N GLY A 298 -28.01 42.92 -18.17
CA GLY A 298 -27.79 44.36 -18.25
C GLY A 298 -26.44 44.79 -18.81
N THR A 299 -25.54 43.85 -19.13
CA THR A 299 -24.30 44.14 -19.88
C THR A 299 -24.43 43.60 -21.30
N GLU A 300 -24.08 44.42 -22.29
CA GLU A 300 -24.08 44.00 -23.69
C GLU A 300 -22.85 43.14 -24.00
N SER A 301 -23.06 41.89 -24.41
CA SER A 301 -22.01 40.98 -24.87
C SER A 301 -21.86 41.07 -26.37
N GLN A 302 -20.68 41.46 -26.84
CA GLN A 302 -20.36 41.76 -28.24
C GLN A 302 -19.49 40.68 -28.91
N GLY A 303 -19.58 39.45 -28.42
CA GLY A 303 -18.88 38.29 -28.95
C GLY A 303 -19.12 37.05 -28.10
N MET A 304 -18.52 35.94 -28.52
CA MET A 304 -18.54 34.66 -27.80
C MET A 304 -17.13 34.08 -27.76
N ILE A 305 -16.64 33.73 -26.57
CA ILE A 305 -15.39 33.00 -26.40
C ILE A 305 -15.66 31.50 -26.61
N LEU A 306 -14.83 30.84 -27.40
CA LEU A 306 -14.93 29.41 -27.65
C LEU A 306 -14.08 28.63 -26.64
N MET A 307 -14.70 27.59 -26.08
CA MET A 307 -14.12 26.72 -25.06
C MET A 307 -14.29 25.26 -25.49
N ALA A 308 -13.36 24.42 -25.09
CA ALA A 308 -13.54 22.97 -25.09
C ALA A 308 -14.10 22.55 -23.73
N GLU A 309 -15.04 21.61 -23.72
CA GLU A 309 -15.60 20.98 -22.53
C GLU A 309 -15.10 19.53 -22.51
N ASP A 310 -14.53 19.08 -21.38
CA ASP A 310 -14.16 17.67 -21.20
C ASP A 310 -15.33 16.82 -20.67
N ALA A 311 -15.12 15.51 -20.56
CA ALA A 311 -16.14 14.58 -20.09
C ALA A 311 -16.61 14.84 -18.65
N ASP A 312 -15.82 15.55 -17.85
CA ASP A 312 -16.16 15.96 -16.48
C ASP A 312 -16.90 17.33 -16.44
N GLY A 313 -17.15 17.93 -17.60
CA GLY A 313 -17.78 19.25 -17.74
C GLY A 313 -16.84 20.42 -17.47
N ALA A 314 -15.52 20.20 -17.42
CA ALA A 314 -14.54 21.25 -17.20
C ALA A 314 -14.24 22.02 -18.50
N LEU A 315 -14.25 23.36 -18.42
CA LEU A 315 -14.00 24.22 -19.57
C LEU A 315 -12.51 24.56 -19.72
N ARG A 316 -12.00 24.49 -20.95
CA ARG A 316 -10.62 24.88 -21.34
C ARG A 316 -10.66 25.88 -22.50
N PHE A 317 -9.79 26.90 -22.47
CA PHE A 317 -9.70 27.87 -23.57
C PHE A 317 -9.20 27.22 -24.85
N VAL A 318 -9.83 27.56 -25.97
CA VAL A 318 -9.29 27.29 -27.31
C VAL A 318 -8.40 28.46 -27.69
N ALA A 319 -7.10 28.22 -27.86
CA ALA A 319 -6.09 29.24 -28.08
C ALA A 319 -4.99 28.71 -29.02
N PRO A 320 -4.25 29.59 -29.73
CA PRO A 320 -3.09 29.16 -30.49
C PRO A 320 -1.98 28.66 -29.54
N GLU A 321 -1.23 27.64 -29.97
CA GLU A 321 -0.11 27.08 -29.21
C GLU A 321 1.01 28.11 -28.99
N GLN A 322 1.22 28.98 -29.97
CA GLN A 322 2.19 30.07 -29.91
C GLN A 322 1.48 31.42 -29.89
N ALA A 323 2.02 32.35 -29.13
CA ALA A 323 1.45 33.68 -29.03
C ALA A 323 1.42 34.37 -30.41
N ILE A 324 0.26 34.88 -30.80
CA ILE A 324 0.05 35.59 -32.07
C ILE A 324 -0.51 36.99 -31.83
N LYS A 325 -0.45 37.86 -32.83
CA LYS A 325 -1.04 39.19 -32.74
C LYS A 325 -2.56 39.09 -32.52
N ALA A 326 -3.08 39.85 -31.55
CA ALA A 326 -4.52 39.98 -31.33
C ALA A 326 -5.24 40.43 -32.63
N GLY A 327 -6.39 39.83 -32.90
CA GLY A 327 -7.16 40.01 -34.12
C GLY A 327 -6.71 39.19 -35.33
N SER A 328 -5.77 38.27 -35.16
CA SER A 328 -5.45 37.28 -36.20
C SER A 328 -6.66 36.41 -36.49
N THR A 329 -6.99 36.24 -37.77
CA THR A 329 -8.16 35.47 -38.22
C THR A 329 -7.90 33.97 -38.13
N ILE A 330 -8.94 33.23 -37.76
CA ILE A 330 -8.95 31.77 -37.74
C ILE A 330 -9.58 31.31 -39.06
N ARG A 331 -8.90 30.43 -39.77
CA ARG A 331 -9.25 29.94 -41.11
C ARG A 331 -9.04 28.44 -41.19
#